data_AF-A0A381YJH2-F1
#
_entry.id   AF-A0A381YJH2-F1
#
_cell.length_a   1.000
_cell.length_b   1.000
_cell.length_c   1.000
_cell.angle_alpha   90.00
_cell.angle_beta   90.00
_cell.angle_gamma   90.00
#
_symmetry.space_group_name_H-M   'P 1'
#
loop_
_entity.id
_entity.type
_entity.pdbx_description
1 polymer ?
#
loop_
_entity_poly.entity_id
_entity_poly.type
_entity_poly.pdbx_seq_one_letter_code
_entity_poly.pdbx_strand_id
1 'polypeptide(L)'
;MHVPVYYSDEFGLDIEKITKTQSVTKEELINLHSNIKYEVKMIGFNPGFAYLGDLHEKLRIPRLSKPRINLLPGSVGIAENRTGIYPFGGPGGWSIIGRTPMKLFDNNNKNPFVINPGMRVKFDPINKKEFESFNY
;
A
#
# COMPACT_ATOMS: atom_id res chain seq x y z
N MET A 1 -7.58 -10.22 7.00
CA MET A 1 -8.14 -9.55 5.80
C MET A 1 -7.14 -9.66 4.67
N HIS A 2 -7.64 -9.88 3.46
CA HIS A 2 -6.85 -9.97 2.24
C HIS A 2 -7.11 -8.73 1.39
N VAL A 3 -6.06 -8.09 0.90
CA VAL A 3 -6.14 -6.86 0.09
C VAL A 3 -5.47 -7.13 -1.25
N PRO A 4 -6.22 -7.16 -2.37
CA PRO A 4 -5.64 -7.32 -3.69
C PRO A 4 -4.82 -6.08 -4.06
N VAL A 5 -3.60 -6.26 -4.56
CA VAL A 5 -2.72 -5.16 -4.96
C VAL A 5 -2.12 -5.42 -6.32
N TYR A 6 -2.27 -4.46 -7.22
CA TYR A 6 -1.60 -4.46 -8.51
C TYR A 6 -0.26 -3.73 -8.39
N TYR A 7 0.82 -4.52 -8.37
CA TYR A 7 2.21 -4.05 -8.32
C TYR A 7 2.74 -3.78 -9.74
N SER A 8 2.34 -2.66 -10.32
CA SER A 8 2.63 -2.31 -11.71
C SER A 8 3.54 -1.11 -11.84
N ASP A 9 4.10 -0.87 -13.02
CA ASP A 9 4.85 0.37 -13.29
C ASP A 9 3.90 1.57 -13.46
N GLU A 10 2.61 1.30 -13.75
CA GLU A 10 1.53 2.29 -13.85
C GLU A 10 1.15 2.88 -12.48
N PHE A 11 1.08 2.05 -11.43
CA PHE A 11 0.66 2.48 -10.09
C PHE A 11 1.77 2.42 -9.03
N GLY A 12 2.79 1.59 -9.22
CA GLY A 12 3.96 1.48 -8.36
C GLY A 12 5.05 2.48 -8.74
N LEU A 13 4.76 3.76 -8.51
CA LEU A 13 5.57 4.91 -8.96
C LEU A 13 7.04 4.87 -8.52
N ASP A 14 7.38 4.08 -7.48
CA ASP A 14 8.73 4.01 -6.92
C ASP A 14 9.36 2.61 -7.01
N ILE A 15 8.70 1.61 -7.61
CA ILE A 15 9.23 0.24 -7.71
C ILE A 15 10.63 0.25 -8.36
N GLU A 16 10.77 0.91 -9.51
CA GLU A 16 12.05 0.95 -10.23
C GLU A 16 13.17 1.57 -9.39
N LYS A 17 12.86 2.65 -8.66
CA LYS A 17 13.81 3.30 -7.77
C LYS A 17 14.22 2.37 -6.62
N ILE A 18 13.25 1.69 -6.00
CA ILE A 18 13.50 0.79 -4.87
C ILE A 18 14.35 -0.40 -5.31
N THR A 19 13.98 -1.06 -6.42
CA THR A 19 14.71 -2.22 -6.96
C THR A 19 16.17 -1.88 -7.24
N LYS A 20 16.45 -0.68 -7.79
CA LYS A 20 17.81 -0.17 -7.99
C LYS A 20 18.54 0.13 -6.68
N THR A 21 17.94 0.88 -5.76
CA THR A 21 18.61 1.30 -4.52
C THR A 21 18.84 0.13 -3.55
N GLN A 22 17.89 -0.80 -3.45
CA GLN A 22 17.94 -1.93 -2.52
C GLN A 22 18.55 -3.19 -3.14
N SER A 23 18.90 -3.16 -4.43
CA SER A 23 19.44 -4.31 -5.16
C SER A 23 18.54 -5.55 -5.02
N VAL A 24 17.24 -5.35 -5.22
CA VAL A 24 16.21 -6.41 -5.25
C VAL A 24 15.47 -6.37 -6.58
N THR A 25 15.01 -7.51 -7.08
CA THR A 25 14.14 -7.54 -8.26
C THR A 25 12.73 -7.08 -7.92
N LYS A 26 11.93 -6.74 -8.93
CA LYS A 26 10.51 -6.42 -8.75
C LYS A 26 9.75 -7.60 -8.13
N GLU A 27 10.05 -8.82 -8.56
CA GLU A 27 9.46 -10.05 -8.03
C GLU A 27 9.83 -10.27 -6.56
N GLU A 28 11.09 -10.04 -6.20
CA GLU A 28 11.53 -10.09 -4.80
C GLU A 28 10.82 -9.03 -3.95
N LEU A 29 10.72 -7.78 -4.44
CA LEU A 29 9.98 -6.73 -3.76
C LEU A 29 8.53 -7.13 -3.48
N ILE A 30 7.83 -7.63 -4.52
CA ILE A 30 6.45 -8.10 -4.41
C ILE A 30 6.37 -9.20 -3.36
N ASN A 31 7.20 -10.24 -3.47
CA ASN A 31 7.19 -11.38 -2.56
C ASN A 31 7.48 -10.96 -1.11
N LEU A 32 8.51 -10.15 -0.88
CA LEU A 32 8.86 -9.64 0.45
C LEU A 32 7.72 -8.83 1.07
N HIS A 33 7.00 -8.06 0.25
CA HIS A 33 5.89 -7.26 0.73
C HIS A 33 4.62 -8.10 0.95
N SER A 34 4.25 -9.01 0.04
CA SER A 34 2.98 -9.73 0.06
C SER A 34 2.98 -11.00 0.92
N ASN A 35 4.15 -11.59 1.18
CA ASN A 35 4.24 -12.86 1.91
C ASN A 35 4.16 -12.70 3.45
N ILE A 36 3.84 -11.50 3.93
CA ILE A 36 3.72 -11.17 5.36
C ILE A 36 2.26 -10.80 5.68
N LYS A 37 1.79 -11.22 6.86
CA LYS A 37 0.55 -10.71 7.47
C LYS A 37 0.89 -9.55 8.40
N TYR A 38 0.57 -8.33 8.01
CA TYR A 38 0.84 -7.14 8.80
C TYR A 38 -0.27 -6.87 9.80
N GLU A 39 0.11 -6.37 10.98
CA GLU A 39 -0.85 -5.86 11.95
C GLU A 39 -1.08 -4.36 11.73
N VAL A 40 -2.33 -3.92 11.83
CA VAL A 40 -2.68 -2.50 11.85
C VAL A 40 -2.27 -1.92 13.20
N LYS A 41 -1.12 -1.23 13.23
CA LYS A 41 -0.54 -0.66 14.45
C LYS A 41 -1.22 0.64 14.86
N MET A 42 -1.61 1.45 13.88
CA MET A 42 -2.39 2.67 14.12
C MET A 42 -3.17 3.07 12.88
N ILE A 43 -4.24 3.83 13.09
CA ILE A 43 -4.95 4.57 12.04
C ILE A 43 -4.75 6.06 12.33
N GLY A 44 -4.38 6.86 11.32
CA GLY A 44 -4.10 8.29 11.52
C GLY A 44 -3.49 8.95 10.28
N PHE A 45 -3.04 10.20 10.37
CA PHE A 45 -2.62 11.09 9.26
C PHE A 45 -3.77 11.59 8.38
N ASN A 46 -4.54 10.68 7.79
CA ASN A 46 -5.82 10.97 7.14
C ASN A 46 -6.85 9.95 7.60
N PRO A 47 -8.17 10.26 7.59
CA PRO A 47 -9.18 9.32 8.01
C PRO A 47 -9.01 7.96 7.30
N GLY A 48 -8.90 6.88 8.07
CA GLY A 48 -8.73 5.51 7.56
C GLY A 48 -7.35 5.12 7.05
N PHE A 49 -6.35 6.01 7.02
CA PHE A 49 -5.01 5.62 6.61
C PHE A 49 -4.39 4.70 7.67
N ALA A 50 -4.14 3.46 7.27
CA ALA A 50 -3.62 2.42 8.15
C ALA A 50 -2.11 2.33 8.07
N TYR A 51 -1.45 2.36 9.23
CA TYR A 51 -0.04 2.07 9.37
C TYR A 51 0.13 0.61 9.75
N LEU A 52 0.72 -0.14 8.84
CA LEU A 52 0.93 -1.57 8.94
C LEU A 52 2.43 -1.86 9.14
N GLY A 53 2.76 -2.87 9.93
CA GLY A 53 4.14 -3.24 10.18
C GLY A 53 4.29 -4.58 10.90
N ASP A 54 5.49 -5.14 10.97
CA ASP A 54 6.77 -4.56 10.51
C ASP A 54 7.14 -4.98 9.07
N LEU A 55 7.84 -4.11 8.35
CA LEU A 55 8.36 -4.41 7.00
C LEU A 55 9.65 -5.25 7.07
N HIS A 56 9.84 -6.07 6.04
CA HIS A 56 11.12 -6.73 5.79
C HIS A 56 12.25 -5.70 5.64
N GLU A 57 13.42 -5.98 6.20
CA GLU A 57 14.55 -5.04 6.25
C GLU A 57 14.98 -4.49 4.90
N LYS A 58 15.01 -5.34 3.85
CA LYS A 58 15.30 -4.95 2.46
C LYS A 58 14.31 -3.95 1.85
N LEU A 59 13.13 -3.77 2.44
CA LEU A 59 12.12 -2.82 1.97
C LEU A 59 12.10 -1.54 2.82
N ARG A 60 12.96 -1.43 3.82
CA ARG A 60 13.02 -0.25 4.69
C ARG A 60 13.76 0.87 3.99
N ILE A 61 13.01 1.88 3.58
CA ILE A 61 13.52 3.03 2.84
C ILE A 61 12.99 4.32 3.44
N PRO A 62 13.77 5.41 3.41
CA PRO A 62 13.31 6.66 3.96
C PRO A 62 12.08 7.20 3.22
N ARG A 63 11.33 8.08 3.87
CA ARG A 63 10.32 8.90 3.19
C ARG A 63 10.95 9.67 2.02
N LEU A 64 10.14 9.96 1.02
CA LEU A 64 10.53 10.84 -0.08
C LEU A 64 10.92 12.20 0.46
N SER A 65 12.03 12.75 -0.05
CA SER A 65 12.49 14.10 0.31
C SER A 65 11.50 15.19 -0.10
N LYS A 66 10.73 14.96 -1.16
CA LYS A 66 9.61 15.80 -1.59
C LYS A 66 8.34 14.94 -1.68
N PRO A 67 7.32 15.20 -0.83
CA PRO A 67 6.04 14.50 -0.93
C PRO A 67 5.36 14.73 -2.27
N ARG A 68 4.63 13.72 -2.76
CA ARG A 68 3.71 13.89 -3.88
C ARG A 68 2.49 14.67 -3.41
N ILE A 69 1.98 15.55 -4.26
CA ILE A 69 0.81 16.39 -3.96
C ILE A 69 -0.49 15.58 -4.10
N ASN A 70 -0.54 14.68 -5.08
CA ASN A 70 -1.76 13.93 -5.41
C ASN A 70 -1.47 12.46 -5.71
N LEU A 71 -1.71 11.60 -4.73
CA LEU A 71 -1.78 10.15 -4.87
C LEU A 71 -3.20 9.73 -5.20
N LEU A 72 -3.35 8.58 -5.84
CA LEU A 72 -4.66 8.00 -6.13
C LEU A 72 -5.22 7.29 -4.89
N PRO A 73 -6.55 7.26 -4.71
CA PRO A 73 -7.20 6.34 -3.79
C PRO A 73 -6.77 4.90 -4.04
N GLY A 74 -6.50 4.17 -2.96
CA GLY A 74 -5.99 2.80 -2.98
C GLY A 74 -4.48 2.67 -3.19
N SER A 75 -3.72 3.76 -3.35
CA SER A 75 -2.25 3.67 -3.43
C SER A 75 -1.69 2.93 -2.21
N VAL A 76 -0.74 2.02 -2.45
CA VAL A 76 -0.04 1.26 -1.41
C VAL A 76 1.38 1.78 -1.34
N GLY A 77 1.81 2.20 -0.16
CA GLY A 77 3.11 2.81 0.05
C GLY A 77 3.92 2.14 1.14
N ILE A 78 5.23 2.35 1.10
CA ILE A 78 6.18 1.97 2.15
C ILE A 78 7.05 3.15 2.57
N ALA A 79 7.38 3.21 3.85
CA ALA A 79 8.36 4.13 4.42
C ALA A 79 8.86 3.61 5.77
N GLU A 80 10.17 3.76 6.00
CA GLU A 80 10.86 3.23 7.16
C GLU A 80 10.48 1.75 7.38
N ASN A 81 10.01 1.39 8.56
CA ASN A 81 9.57 0.05 8.89
C ASN A 81 8.03 -0.14 8.77
N ARG A 82 7.37 0.61 7.87
CA ARG A 82 5.91 0.60 7.75
C ARG A 82 5.42 0.51 6.30
N THR A 83 4.32 -0.20 6.10
CA THR A 83 3.50 -0.20 4.88
C THR A 83 2.12 0.38 5.17
N GLY A 84 1.41 0.82 4.15
CA GLY A 84 0.22 1.65 4.30
C GLY A 84 -0.60 1.71 3.03
N ILE A 85 -1.90 1.99 3.19
CA ILE A 85 -2.84 2.14 2.09
C ILE A 85 -3.54 3.48 2.23
N TYR A 86 -3.54 4.26 1.15
CA TYR A 86 -4.17 5.57 1.06
C TYR A 86 -5.66 5.42 0.69
N PRO A 87 -6.63 5.56 1.62
CA PRO A 87 -8.03 5.31 1.30
C PRO A 87 -8.60 6.35 0.32
N PHE A 88 -8.15 7.59 0.43
CA PHE A 88 -8.64 8.75 -0.33
C PHE A 88 -7.61 9.34 -1.30
N GLY A 89 -6.38 8.82 -1.32
CA GLY A 89 -5.29 9.45 -2.06
C GLY A 89 -4.79 10.74 -1.38
N GLY A 90 -4.47 11.76 -2.18
CA GLY A 90 -4.01 13.07 -1.72
C GLY A 90 -2.49 13.14 -1.47
N PRO A 91 -2.00 14.11 -0.67
CA PRO A 91 -0.57 14.30 -0.50
C PRO A 91 0.07 13.16 0.32
N GLY A 92 1.25 12.70 -0.11
CA GLY A 92 1.93 11.58 0.54
C GLY A 92 3.43 11.54 0.25
N GLY A 93 4.22 11.28 1.30
CA GLY A 93 5.68 11.18 1.22
C GLY A 93 6.21 9.75 1.24
N TRP A 94 5.37 8.74 1.01
CA TRP A 94 5.80 7.34 1.01
C TRP A 94 6.11 6.89 -0.41
N SER A 95 7.00 5.92 -0.52
CA SER A 95 7.31 5.31 -1.81
C SER A 95 6.17 4.38 -2.20
N ILE A 96 5.58 4.60 -3.37
CA ILE A 96 4.38 3.91 -3.84
C ILE A 96 4.80 2.68 -4.64
N ILE A 97 4.31 1.53 -4.22
CA ILE A 97 4.68 0.22 -4.78
C ILE A 97 3.53 -0.50 -5.47
N GLY A 98 2.33 0.08 -5.47
CA GLY A 98 1.19 -0.48 -6.16
C GLY A 98 -0.11 0.22 -5.77
N ARG A 99 -1.22 -0.38 -6.19
CA ARG A 99 -2.56 0.13 -5.87
C ARG A 99 -3.53 -1.03 -5.65
N THR A 100 -4.38 -0.91 -4.64
CA THR A 100 -5.54 -1.78 -4.48
C THR A 100 -6.76 -1.18 -5.19
N PRO A 101 -7.57 -1.99 -5.89
CA PRO A 101 -8.83 -1.54 -6.45
C PRO A 101 -9.95 -1.52 -5.39
N MET A 102 -9.69 -2.06 -4.20
CA MET A 102 -10.71 -2.19 -3.16
C MET A 102 -11.16 -0.83 -2.63
N LYS A 103 -12.48 -0.64 -2.51
CA LYS A 103 -13.07 0.54 -1.86
C LYS A 103 -12.84 0.47 -0.36
N LEU A 104 -11.90 1.28 0.15
CA LEU A 104 -11.45 1.26 1.56
C LEU A 104 -12.32 2.09 2.50
N PHE A 105 -13.18 2.93 1.94
CA PHE A 105 -14.12 3.78 2.65
C PHE A 105 -15.50 3.73 2.00
N ASP A 106 -16.55 3.50 2.79
CA ASP A 106 -17.93 3.58 2.36
C ASP A 106 -18.82 4.21 3.45
N ASN A 107 -19.33 5.41 3.19
CA ASN A 107 -20.18 6.14 4.13
C ASN A 107 -21.55 5.47 4.38
N ASN A 108 -21.97 4.53 3.53
CA ASN A 108 -23.22 3.80 3.70
C ASN A 108 -23.10 2.61 4.67
N ASN A 109 -21.89 2.24 5.06
CA ASN A 109 -21.65 1.13 5.98
C ASN A 109 -21.63 1.60 7.44
N LYS A 110 -22.14 0.74 8.35
CA LYS A 110 -22.07 0.96 9.81
C LYS A 110 -20.63 1.17 10.31
N ASN A 111 -19.67 0.51 9.67
CA ASN A 111 -18.24 0.74 9.84
C ASN A 111 -17.68 1.28 8.52
N PRO A 112 -17.52 2.60 8.37
CA PRO A 112 -17.23 3.20 7.08
C PRO A 112 -15.81 2.92 6.59
N PHE A 113 -14.87 2.63 7.50
CA PHE A 113 -13.52 2.19 7.16
C PHE A 113 -13.42 0.67 7.20
N VAL A 114 -12.96 0.08 6.09
CA VAL A 114 -12.81 -1.38 6.00
C VAL A 114 -11.65 -1.89 6.86
N ILE A 115 -10.60 -1.08 7.04
CA ILE A 115 -9.41 -1.42 7.83
C ILE A 115 -9.45 -0.68 9.16
N ASN A 116 -9.36 -1.43 10.26
CA ASN A 116 -9.46 -0.94 11.63
C ASN A 116 -8.26 -1.39 12.48
N PRO A 117 -7.95 -0.68 13.59
CA PRO A 117 -6.90 -1.10 14.52
C PRO A 117 -7.08 -2.55 15.00
N GLY A 118 -5.97 -3.27 15.18
CA GLY A 118 -5.98 -4.67 15.62
C GLY A 118 -6.29 -5.70 14.52
N MET A 119 -6.70 -5.27 13.32
CA MET A 119 -6.84 -6.17 12.18
C MET A 119 -5.46 -6.62 11.67
N ARG A 120 -5.44 -7.80 11.03
CA ARG A 120 -4.30 -8.27 10.24
C ARG A 120 -4.63 -8.22 8.75
N VAL A 121 -3.73 -7.63 7.97
CA VAL A 121 -3.84 -7.46 6.52
C VAL A 121 -2.75 -8.28 5.83
N LYS A 122 -3.13 -9.06 4.84
CA LYS A 122 -2.22 -9.68 3.88
C LYS A 122 -2.48 -9.03 2.52
N PHE A 123 -1.41 -8.67 1.82
CA PHE A 123 -1.53 -8.19 0.46
C PHE A 123 -1.44 -9.36 -0.50
N ASP A 124 -2.35 -9.44 -1.45
CA ASP A 124 -2.36 -10.47 -2.48
C ASP A 124 -2.03 -9.82 -3.84
N PRO A 125 -0.90 -10.18 -4.46
CA PRO A 125 -0.56 -9.65 -5.78
C PRO A 125 -1.60 -10.08 -6.81
N ILE A 126 -2.08 -9.13 -7.60
CA ILE A 126 -3.00 -9.38 -8.72
C ILE A 126 -2.44 -8.80 -10.00
N ASN A 127 -2.91 -9.30 -11.14
CA ASN A 127 -2.58 -8.80 -12.47
C ASN A 127 -3.53 -7.68 -12.93
N LYS A 128 -3.25 -7.09 -14.10
CA LYS A 128 -4.04 -6.00 -14.68
C LYS A 128 -5.51 -6.37 -14.90
N LYS A 129 -5.77 -7.56 -15.46
CA LYS A 129 -7.12 -8.03 -15.77
C LYS A 129 -7.95 -8.19 -14.49
N GLU A 130 -7.34 -8.75 -13.44
CA GLU A 130 -7.96 -8.85 -12.13
C GLU A 130 -8.24 -7.46 -11.57
N PHE A 131 -7.29 -6.53 -11.63
CA PHE A 131 -7.45 -5.15 -11.15
C PHE A 131 -8.61 -4.42 -11.83
N GLU A 132 -8.72 -4.56 -13.15
CA GLU A 132 -9.78 -3.94 -13.96
C GLU A 132 -11.16 -4.61 -13.76
N SER A 133 -11.19 -5.86 -13.29
CA SER A 133 -12.46 -6.58 -13.03
C SER A 133 -13.19 -6.10 -11.76
N PHE A 134 -12.50 -5.36 -10.88
CA PHE A 134 -13.15 -4.72 -9.74
C PHE A 134 -13.96 -3.52 -10.22
N ASN A 135 -15.27 -3.68 -10.28
CA ASN A 135 -16.20 -2.60 -10.59
C ASN A 135 -16.22 -1.57 -9.44
N TYR A 136 -16.06 -0.29 -9.78
CA TYR A 136 -16.03 0.86 -8.86
C TYR A 136 -17.43 1.32 -8.44
#